data_AF-A0A2P6RIW4-F1
#
_entry.id   AF-A0A2P6RIW4-F1
#
_cell.length_a   1.000
_cell.length_b   1.000
_cell.length_c   1.000
_cell.angle_alpha   90.00
_cell.angle_beta   90.00
_cell.angle_gamma   90.00
#
_symmetry.space_group_name_H-M   'P 1'
#
loop_
_entity.id
_entity.type
_entity.pdbx_description
1 polymer ?
#
loop_
_entity_poly.entity_id
_entity_poly.type
_entity_poly.pdbx_seq_one_letter_code
_entity_poly.pdbx_strand_id
1 'polypeptide(L)'
;MELWYGGIDNLLAINNEEGDRGYWDVVWSNPGETKNTQYRLHGTQFKVITARPDQVEVSFITTYNASLNRGVTVPVNVDKRYIMQRGRSGFYTYAIFERLEGWPGGDMQTLRVAYKLHQAKFRYMALSDTRQRFMPTADDRARGRPLAFKEVVLLNNETSSPEFEGEVDDKYQYSAEDKDIKVHGWISIDDHSPPVGFWMITPSDEFRMGGPFKQDLTSHVGPTSLTMFSSHHYVGKKVGLKFQEGEVWKKVFGPVFIYLHAAARNSANKGKRVTSGSVSAFLLISKTDLQFPLPRSLIRAKEFSSFLWNHRSQSYTSIEKEVHRPTEYLLKRIFGLAFLMGDAAPYAEKNLSFNIEAKPQSNSISLVPQTKFQSSKVKGSA
;
A
#
# COMPACT_ATOMS: atom_id res chain seq x y z
N MET A 1 0.51 15.34 -1.34
CA MET A 1 0.33 14.55 -0.10
C MET A 1 1.63 14.53 0.68
N GLU A 2 1.56 14.71 2.00
CA GLU A 2 2.69 14.62 2.92
C GLU A 2 2.29 13.80 4.14
N LEU A 3 3.22 12.99 4.67
CA LEU A 3 2.97 12.10 5.81
C LEU A 3 4.04 12.30 6.87
N TRP A 4 3.65 12.80 8.04
CA TRP A 4 4.54 13.16 9.14
C TRP A 4 4.40 12.12 10.24
N TYR A 5 5.48 11.41 10.58
CA TYR A 5 5.39 10.38 11.63
C TYR A 5 6.75 10.01 12.20
N GLY A 6 6.79 9.65 13.49
CA GLY A 6 7.98 9.08 14.12
C GLY A 6 9.18 10.02 14.20
N GLY A 7 9.01 11.33 14.00
CA GLY A 7 10.10 12.31 13.92
C GLY A 7 10.67 12.50 12.52
N ILE A 8 10.02 11.95 11.49
CA ILE A 8 10.34 12.19 10.08
C ILE A 8 9.26 13.12 9.52
N ASP A 9 9.68 14.29 9.03
CA ASP A 9 8.78 15.34 8.53
C ASP A 9 7.97 14.88 7.32
N ASN A 10 8.57 14.15 6.38
CA ASN A 10 7.81 13.54 5.29
C ASN A 10 8.33 12.14 4.97
N LEU A 11 7.50 11.14 5.20
CA LEU A 11 7.82 9.74 4.88
C LEU A 11 7.92 9.49 3.38
N LEU A 12 7.32 10.36 2.55
CA LEU A 12 7.25 10.19 1.10
C LEU A 12 8.48 10.79 0.39
N ALA A 13 8.68 10.42 -0.88
CA ALA A 13 9.82 10.83 -1.69
C ALA A 13 9.87 12.35 -1.93
N ILE A 14 10.50 13.10 -1.02
CA ILE A 14 10.54 14.57 -1.03
C ILE A 14 11.19 15.18 -2.30
N ASN A 15 12.06 14.42 -2.96
CA ASN A 15 12.71 14.84 -4.21
C ASN A 15 11.80 14.70 -5.43
N ASN A 16 10.65 14.04 -5.29
CA ASN A 16 9.65 13.92 -6.35
C ASN A 16 8.68 15.10 -6.30
N GLU A 17 8.10 15.43 -7.45
CA GLU A 17 6.94 16.31 -7.54
C GLU A 17 5.79 15.80 -6.67
N GLU A 18 4.97 16.70 -6.14
CA GLU A 18 3.94 16.34 -5.16
C GLU A 18 2.96 15.26 -5.66
N GLY A 19 2.62 15.29 -6.96
CA GLY A 19 1.75 14.31 -7.61
C GLY A 19 2.38 12.93 -7.86
N ASP A 20 3.68 12.78 -7.60
CA ASP A 20 4.45 11.56 -7.83
C ASP A 20 5.01 10.94 -6.52
N ARG A 21 4.48 11.36 -5.37
CA ARG A 21 4.87 10.84 -4.04
C ARG A 21 3.95 9.73 -3.56
N GLY A 22 2.65 10.02 -3.47
CA GLY A 22 1.61 9.10 -3.05
C GLY A 22 0.36 9.35 -3.88
N TYR A 23 -0.08 8.35 -4.65
CA TYR A 23 -1.12 8.56 -5.65
C TYR A 23 -1.94 7.30 -5.92
N TRP A 24 -3.15 7.55 -6.41
CA TRP A 24 -3.94 6.58 -7.14
C TRP A 24 -3.76 6.84 -8.63
N ASP A 25 -3.53 5.79 -9.41
CA ASP A 25 -3.44 5.89 -10.86
C ASP A 25 -4.13 4.73 -11.56
N VAL A 26 -4.45 4.99 -12.82
CA VAL A 26 -4.87 3.98 -13.77
C VAL A 26 -3.93 3.95 -14.96
N VAL A 27 -3.71 2.77 -15.51
CA VAL A 27 -3.16 2.62 -16.87
C VAL A 27 -4.29 2.11 -17.73
N TRP A 28 -4.63 2.86 -18.78
CA TRP A 28 -5.80 2.58 -19.59
C TRP A 28 -5.58 2.90 -21.06
N SER A 29 -6.44 2.38 -21.94
CA SER A 29 -6.43 2.68 -23.38
C SER A 29 -7.86 2.77 -23.91
N ASN A 30 -8.05 3.51 -25.01
CA ASN A 30 -9.31 3.48 -25.72
C ASN A 30 -9.54 2.10 -26.38
N PRO A 31 -10.79 1.75 -26.73
CA PRO A 31 -11.11 0.55 -27.49
C PRO A 31 -10.30 0.51 -28.79
N GLY A 32 -9.65 -0.62 -29.04
CA GLY A 32 -8.84 -0.85 -30.24
C GLY A 32 -7.44 -0.21 -30.22
N GLU A 33 -7.13 0.65 -29.25
CA GLU A 33 -5.78 1.23 -29.15
C GLU A 33 -4.80 0.29 -28.45
N THR A 34 -3.56 0.31 -28.91
CA THR A 34 -2.44 -0.45 -28.32
C THR A 34 -1.59 0.39 -27.37
N LYS A 35 -1.69 1.72 -27.47
CA LYS A 35 -0.95 2.66 -26.62
C LYS A 35 -1.69 2.83 -25.30
N ASN A 36 -0.96 2.61 -24.21
CA ASN A 36 -1.46 2.81 -22.87
C ASN A 36 -1.17 4.24 -22.39
N THR A 37 -2.15 4.83 -21.73
CA THR A 37 -2.05 6.12 -21.05
C THR A 37 -2.09 5.88 -19.55
N GLN A 38 -1.07 6.37 -18.84
CA GLN A 38 -1.11 6.43 -17.39
C GLN A 38 -1.80 7.73 -16.97
N TYR A 39 -2.81 7.63 -16.12
CA TYR A 39 -3.59 8.76 -15.64
C TYR A 39 -3.57 8.80 -14.12
N ARG A 40 -3.04 9.89 -13.57
CA ARG A 40 -3.07 10.21 -12.15
C ARG A 40 -4.48 10.70 -11.79
N LEU A 41 -5.11 10.05 -10.82
CA LEU A 41 -6.48 10.36 -10.43
C LEU A 41 -6.53 11.59 -9.53
N HIS A 42 -6.27 12.78 -10.06
CA HIS A 42 -6.31 14.03 -9.29
C HIS A 42 -7.74 14.45 -8.97
N GLY A 43 -8.04 14.65 -7.69
CA GLY A 43 -9.35 15.15 -7.26
C GLY A 43 -9.48 16.64 -7.56
N THR A 44 -10.59 17.04 -8.14
CA THR A 44 -10.92 18.44 -8.44
C THR A 44 -11.90 19.04 -7.43
N GLN A 45 -12.56 18.21 -6.62
CA GLN A 45 -13.45 18.64 -5.55
C GLN A 45 -13.08 17.95 -4.24
N PHE A 46 -13.14 18.70 -3.14
CA PHE A 46 -12.92 18.20 -1.79
C PHE A 46 -14.22 18.21 -0.99
N LYS A 47 -14.48 17.14 -0.22
CA LYS A 47 -15.59 17.10 0.74
C LYS A 47 -15.17 16.42 2.03
N VAL A 48 -15.69 16.92 3.16
CA VAL A 48 -15.69 16.19 4.43
C VAL A 48 -16.97 15.37 4.49
N ILE A 49 -16.85 14.05 4.59
CA ILE A 49 -17.99 13.12 4.60
C ILE A 49 -18.42 12.84 6.03
N THR A 50 -17.44 12.67 6.91
CA THR A 50 -17.64 12.46 8.33
C THR A 50 -16.61 13.29 9.09
N ALA A 51 -17.04 14.01 10.12
CA ALA A 51 -16.17 14.61 11.12
C ALA A 51 -16.77 14.37 12.51
N ARG A 52 -16.19 13.43 13.25
CA ARG A 52 -16.54 13.07 14.63
C ARG A 52 -15.28 13.04 15.49
N PRO A 53 -15.40 13.13 16.82
CA PRO A 53 -14.23 13.12 17.72
C PRO A 53 -13.31 11.90 17.57
N ASP A 54 -13.83 10.78 17.08
CA ASP A 54 -13.13 9.51 16.91
C ASP A 54 -12.75 9.19 15.46
N GLN A 55 -13.30 9.91 14.47
CA GLN A 55 -13.11 9.61 13.05
C GLN A 55 -13.31 10.83 12.15
N VAL A 56 -12.44 10.96 11.15
CA VAL A 56 -12.62 11.86 10.00
C VAL A 56 -12.59 11.06 8.70
N GLU A 57 -13.52 11.34 7.80
CA GLU A 57 -13.54 10.82 6.43
C GLU A 57 -13.57 11.99 5.44
N VAL A 58 -12.62 12.01 4.51
CA VAL A 58 -12.53 13.03 3.46
C VAL A 58 -12.60 12.40 2.08
N SER A 59 -13.00 13.22 1.13
CA SER A 59 -13.28 12.86 -0.27
C SER A 59 -12.54 13.77 -1.22
N PHE A 60 -12.03 13.17 -2.28
CA PHE A 60 -11.43 13.86 -3.43
C PHE A 60 -12.08 13.30 -4.69
N ILE A 61 -12.95 14.09 -5.31
CA ILE A 61 -13.80 13.68 -6.44
C ILE A 61 -13.21 14.18 -7.74
N THR A 62 -13.23 13.34 -8.76
CA THR A 62 -12.95 13.67 -10.16
C THR A 62 -14.14 13.20 -10.98
N THR A 63 -14.78 14.10 -11.71
CA THR A 63 -15.87 13.77 -12.63
C THR A 63 -15.32 13.65 -14.04
N TYR A 64 -15.73 12.63 -14.78
CA TYR A 64 -15.39 12.53 -16.20
C TYR A 64 -16.00 13.71 -16.96
N ASN A 65 -15.19 14.38 -17.78
CA ASN A 65 -15.64 15.45 -18.65
C ASN A 65 -15.65 14.95 -20.10
N ALA A 66 -16.85 14.64 -20.59
CA ALA A 66 -17.07 14.15 -21.96
C ALA A 66 -16.74 15.20 -23.05
N SER A 67 -16.64 16.48 -22.69
CA SER A 67 -16.24 17.55 -23.63
C SER A 67 -14.72 17.59 -23.88
N LEU A 68 -13.91 16.91 -23.08
CA LEU A 68 -12.47 16.78 -23.34
C LEU A 68 -12.22 15.78 -24.46
N ASN A 69 -11.14 15.99 -25.22
CA ASN A 69 -10.72 15.06 -26.26
C ASN A 69 -10.59 13.64 -25.69
N ARG A 70 -11.00 12.65 -26.49
CA ARG A 70 -10.88 11.23 -26.14
C ARG A 70 -9.42 10.91 -25.80
N GLY A 71 -9.20 10.13 -24.75
CA GLY A 71 -7.86 9.75 -24.29
C GLY A 71 -7.20 10.71 -23.30
N VAL A 72 -7.76 11.90 -23.06
CA VAL A 72 -7.20 12.86 -22.07
C VAL A 72 -7.48 12.42 -20.64
N THR A 73 -8.70 11.92 -20.38
CA THR A 73 -9.10 11.41 -19.06
C THR A 73 -9.80 10.07 -19.23
N VAL A 74 -9.70 9.24 -18.20
CA VAL A 74 -10.40 7.95 -18.15
C VAL A 74 -11.92 8.20 -18.02
N PRO A 75 -12.78 7.50 -18.79
CA PRO A 75 -14.22 7.73 -18.80
C PRO A 75 -14.92 7.08 -17.59
N VAL A 76 -14.59 7.59 -16.40
CA VAL A 76 -15.11 7.13 -15.11
C VAL A 76 -15.09 8.29 -14.10
N ASN A 77 -16.13 8.41 -13.28
CA ASN A 77 -16.11 9.22 -12.08
C ASN A 77 -15.33 8.50 -10.99
N VAL A 78 -14.48 9.23 -10.27
CA VAL A 78 -13.70 8.67 -9.16
C VAL A 78 -13.89 9.51 -7.91
N ASP A 79 -14.31 8.87 -6.82
CA ASP A 79 -14.35 9.45 -5.48
C ASP A 79 -13.33 8.73 -4.60
N LYS A 80 -12.14 9.32 -4.45
CA LYS A 80 -11.10 8.80 -3.57
C LYS A 80 -11.38 9.23 -2.16
N ARG A 81 -11.35 8.28 -1.23
CA ARG A 81 -11.70 8.49 0.16
C ARG A 81 -10.52 8.15 1.06
N TYR A 82 -10.38 8.93 2.12
CA TYR A 82 -9.43 8.66 3.20
C TYR A 82 -10.15 8.71 4.53
N ILE A 83 -9.93 7.70 5.38
CA ILE A 83 -10.49 7.63 6.74
C ILE A 83 -9.35 7.62 7.74
N MET A 84 -9.40 8.53 8.70
CA MET A 84 -8.50 8.60 9.84
C MET A 84 -9.31 8.37 11.11
N GLN A 85 -8.77 7.57 12.04
CA GLN A 85 -9.41 7.30 13.32
C GLN A 85 -8.50 7.69 14.48
N ARG A 86 -9.10 8.24 15.53
CA ARG A 86 -8.37 8.62 16.75
C ARG A 86 -7.72 7.38 17.38
N GLY A 87 -6.47 7.53 17.80
CA GLY A 87 -5.70 6.46 18.45
C GLY A 87 -5.13 5.41 17.50
N ARG A 88 -5.31 5.55 16.18
CA ARG A 88 -4.69 4.67 15.19
C ARG A 88 -3.56 5.38 14.46
N SER A 89 -2.40 4.74 14.40
CA SER A 89 -1.22 5.26 13.70
C SER A 89 -1.31 4.95 12.20
N GLY A 90 -2.21 5.60 11.49
CA GLY A 90 -2.43 5.30 10.08
C GLY A 90 -3.72 5.87 9.52
N PHE A 91 -4.01 5.50 8.28
CA PHE A 91 -5.24 5.90 7.60
C PHE A 91 -5.68 4.84 6.59
N TYR A 92 -6.99 4.74 6.38
CA TYR A 92 -7.56 3.94 5.31
C TYR A 92 -7.64 4.74 4.02
N THR A 93 -7.50 4.06 2.90
CA THR A 93 -7.85 4.61 1.59
C THR A 93 -8.66 3.61 0.79
N TYR A 94 -9.64 4.13 0.06
CA TYR A 94 -10.45 3.39 -0.89
C TYR A 94 -10.94 4.36 -1.96
N ALA A 95 -11.47 3.85 -3.07
CA ALA A 95 -12.05 4.68 -4.10
C ALA A 95 -13.34 4.08 -4.63
N ILE A 96 -14.32 4.95 -4.92
CA ILE A 96 -15.56 4.58 -5.60
C ILE A 96 -15.42 5.00 -7.05
N PHE A 97 -15.53 4.04 -7.95
CA PHE A 97 -15.53 4.26 -9.38
C PHE A 97 -16.95 4.08 -9.89
N GLU A 98 -17.42 5.05 -10.68
CA GLU A 98 -18.77 5.04 -11.24
C GLU A 98 -18.72 5.45 -12.69
N ARG A 99 -19.37 4.66 -13.53
CA ARG A 99 -19.47 4.88 -14.95
C ARG A 99 -20.94 5.02 -15.33
N LEU A 100 -21.25 6.05 -16.10
CA LEU A 100 -22.61 6.41 -16.50
C LEU A 100 -22.89 6.05 -17.97
N GLU A 101 -24.18 6.02 -18.30
CA GLU A 101 -24.66 5.70 -19.64
C GLU A 101 -24.15 6.72 -20.68
N GLY A 102 -23.94 6.25 -21.91
CA GLY A 102 -23.46 7.07 -23.03
C GLY A 102 -21.96 7.38 -23.03
N TRP A 103 -21.17 6.85 -22.08
CA TRP A 103 -19.72 7.09 -22.06
C TRP A 103 -18.94 6.13 -22.97
N PRO A 104 -17.78 6.55 -23.50
CA PRO A 104 -17.00 5.73 -24.45
C PRO A 104 -16.40 4.52 -23.73
N GLY A 105 -16.34 3.36 -24.41
CA GLY A 105 -15.71 2.16 -23.87
C GLY A 105 -14.21 2.34 -23.59
N GLY A 106 -13.56 1.32 -23.01
CA GLY A 106 -12.13 1.36 -22.71
C GLY A 106 -11.61 0.10 -22.02
N ASP A 107 -10.28 0.03 -21.90
CA ASP A 107 -9.57 -1.03 -21.19
C ASP A 107 -8.72 -0.42 -20.09
N MET A 108 -9.16 -0.56 -18.83
CA MET A 108 -8.41 -0.14 -17.66
C MET A 108 -7.58 -1.32 -17.14
N GLN A 109 -6.33 -1.33 -17.61
CA GLN A 109 -5.37 -2.41 -17.48
C GLN A 109 -4.73 -2.47 -16.10
N THR A 110 -4.53 -1.31 -15.48
CA THR A 110 -3.98 -1.21 -14.12
C THR A 110 -4.81 -0.23 -13.34
N LEU A 111 -5.15 -0.61 -12.12
CA LEU A 111 -5.66 0.28 -11.08
C LEU A 111 -4.88 -0.01 -9.81
N ARG A 112 -4.25 1.00 -9.23
CA ARG A 112 -3.44 0.83 -8.02
C ARG A 112 -3.38 2.09 -7.18
N VAL A 113 -2.94 1.90 -5.94
CA VAL A 113 -2.35 2.95 -5.13
C VAL A 113 -0.85 2.70 -5.00
N ALA A 114 -0.06 3.76 -5.02
CA ALA A 114 1.38 3.71 -4.83
C ALA A 114 1.84 4.78 -3.85
N TYR A 115 2.78 4.41 -2.98
CA TYR A 115 3.50 5.30 -2.09
C TYR A 115 5.00 5.14 -2.33
N LYS A 116 5.61 6.16 -2.94
CA LYS A 116 7.06 6.29 -3.06
C LYS A 116 7.57 6.94 -1.79
N LEU A 117 8.39 6.22 -1.05
CA LEU A 117 8.90 6.63 0.25
C LEU A 117 10.23 7.38 0.10
N HIS A 118 10.63 8.08 1.15
CA HIS A 118 11.86 8.84 1.15
C HIS A 118 13.09 7.91 1.07
N GLN A 119 13.73 7.85 -0.10
CA GLN A 119 14.86 6.96 -0.40
C GLN A 119 16.03 7.04 0.57
N ALA A 120 16.32 8.23 1.12
CA ALA A 120 17.41 8.41 2.08
C ALA A 120 17.10 7.77 3.45
N LYS A 121 15.84 7.46 3.73
CA LYS A 121 15.39 6.91 5.02
C LYS A 121 14.98 5.44 4.92
N PHE A 122 14.18 5.09 3.92
CA PHE A 122 13.63 3.73 3.78
C PHE A 122 14.56 2.84 2.95
N ARG A 123 15.19 1.86 3.62
CA ARG A 123 16.24 1.00 3.03
C ARG A 123 15.96 -0.49 3.14
N TYR A 124 14.98 -0.89 3.95
CA TYR A 124 14.66 -2.28 4.21
C TYR A 124 13.22 -2.57 3.79
N MET A 125 13.01 -3.57 2.93
CA MET A 125 11.70 -4.01 2.46
C MET A 125 11.34 -5.34 3.13
N ALA A 126 10.08 -5.48 3.52
CA ALA A 126 9.53 -6.75 4.03
C ALA A 126 8.22 -7.08 3.33
N LEU A 127 8.18 -8.23 2.65
CA LEU A 127 6.99 -8.77 1.97
C LEU A 127 6.40 -9.96 2.73
N SER A 128 7.27 -10.77 3.33
CA SER A 128 6.93 -11.90 4.21
C SER A 128 8.12 -12.21 5.11
N ASP A 129 7.94 -13.11 6.07
CA ASP A 129 9.01 -13.57 6.97
C ASP A 129 10.25 -14.10 6.22
N THR A 130 10.04 -14.68 5.04
CA THR A 130 11.10 -15.25 4.19
C THR A 130 11.53 -14.34 3.04
N ARG A 131 10.83 -13.23 2.80
CA ARG A 131 11.10 -12.30 1.69
C ARG A 131 11.23 -10.88 2.22
N GLN A 132 12.37 -10.61 2.80
CA GLN A 132 12.73 -9.34 3.38
C GLN A 132 14.23 -9.10 3.26
N ARG A 133 14.64 -7.88 2.92
CA ARG A 133 16.06 -7.54 2.70
C ARG A 133 16.29 -6.03 2.72
N PHE A 134 17.56 -5.65 2.87
CA PHE A 134 18.03 -4.36 2.39
C PHE A 134 17.89 -4.31 0.87
N MET A 135 17.43 -3.18 0.37
CA MET A 135 17.12 -3.00 -1.05
C MET A 135 18.12 -2.04 -1.70
N PRO A 136 18.51 -2.28 -2.96
CA PRO A 136 19.24 -1.30 -3.73
C PRO A 136 18.40 -0.03 -3.90
N THR A 137 19.08 1.11 -4.07
CA THR A 137 18.42 2.38 -4.35
C THR A 137 18.00 2.50 -5.81
N ALA A 138 17.12 3.46 -6.14
CA ALA A 138 16.81 3.73 -7.54
C ALA A 138 18.05 4.15 -8.33
N ASP A 139 18.98 4.86 -7.70
CA ASP A 139 20.22 5.31 -8.33
C ASP A 139 21.18 4.13 -8.60
N ASP A 140 21.27 3.17 -7.67
CA ASP A 140 22.01 1.92 -7.87
C ASP A 140 21.49 1.17 -9.10
N ARG A 141 20.16 1.03 -9.18
CA ARG A 141 19.51 0.40 -10.32
C ARG A 141 19.67 1.21 -11.61
N ALA A 142 19.69 2.53 -11.55
CA ALA A 142 19.87 3.40 -12.71
C ALA A 142 21.29 3.31 -13.32
N ARG A 143 22.31 3.09 -12.47
CA ARG A 143 23.70 2.84 -12.90
C ARG A 143 23.94 1.41 -13.38
N GLY A 144 23.08 0.47 -12.96
CA GLY A 144 23.14 -0.92 -13.39
C GLY A 144 22.93 -1.11 -14.89
N ARG A 145 23.23 -2.32 -15.37
CA ARG A 145 23.07 -2.70 -16.78
C ARG A 145 21.74 -3.43 -16.98
N PRO A 146 20.79 -2.87 -17.75
CA PRO A 146 19.61 -3.62 -18.17
C PRO A 146 20.01 -4.92 -18.87
N LEU A 147 19.33 -6.02 -18.55
CA LEU A 147 19.50 -7.31 -19.21
C LEU A 147 18.46 -7.47 -20.34
N ALA A 148 18.18 -8.70 -20.76
CA ALA A 148 17.29 -8.98 -21.89
C ALA A 148 15.86 -8.44 -21.70
N PHE A 149 15.37 -8.40 -20.46
CA PHE A 149 14.08 -7.80 -20.12
C PHE A 149 14.32 -6.45 -19.44
N LYS A 150 13.56 -5.42 -19.84
CA LYS A 150 13.72 -4.05 -19.32
C LYS A 150 13.47 -3.94 -17.80
N GLU A 151 12.72 -4.88 -17.24
CA GLU A 151 12.46 -4.97 -15.81
C GLU A 151 13.63 -5.53 -15.01
N VAL A 152 14.62 -6.14 -15.68
CA VAL A 152 15.73 -6.87 -15.08
C VAL A 152 17.03 -6.08 -15.25
N VAL A 153 17.73 -5.80 -14.15
CA VAL A 153 18.95 -5.00 -14.12
C VAL A 153 20.03 -5.73 -13.32
N LEU A 154 21.20 -5.88 -13.94
CA LEU A 154 22.42 -6.32 -13.25
C LEU A 154 23.06 -5.12 -12.55
N LEU A 155 23.20 -5.21 -11.23
CA LEU A 155 23.81 -4.18 -10.40
C LEU A 155 25.34 -4.25 -10.50
N ASN A 156 25.99 -3.09 -10.57
CA ASN A 156 27.44 -2.97 -10.74
C ASN A 156 28.17 -2.76 -9.39
N ASN A 157 29.47 -2.54 -9.43
CA ASN A 157 30.32 -2.32 -8.25
C ASN A 157 30.25 -0.89 -7.68
N GLU A 158 29.48 0.01 -8.30
CA GLU A 158 29.26 1.39 -7.84
C GLU A 158 27.93 1.54 -7.07
N THR A 159 27.42 0.44 -6.52
CA THR A 159 26.19 0.41 -5.72
C THR A 159 26.42 1.02 -4.34
N SER A 160 25.33 1.48 -3.71
CA SER A 160 25.38 2.06 -2.37
C SER A 160 25.79 1.09 -1.25
N SER A 161 25.87 -0.21 -1.55
CA SER A 161 26.37 -1.25 -0.65
C SER A 161 27.06 -2.34 -1.47
N PRO A 162 28.30 -2.76 -1.13
CA PRO A 162 29.01 -3.82 -1.86
C PRO A 162 28.26 -5.16 -1.94
N GLU A 163 27.31 -5.40 -1.03
CA GLU A 163 26.49 -6.63 -1.03
C GLU A 163 25.55 -6.73 -2.24
N PHE A 164 25.31 -5.63 -2.94
CA PHE A 164 24.47 -5.60 -4.15
C PHE A 164 25.27 -5.82 -5.45
N GLU A 165 26.59 -5.79 -5.40
CA GLU A 165 27.42 -5.97 -6.59
C GLU A 165 27.19 -7.34 -7.22
N GLY A 166 26.90 -7.36 -8.52
CA GLY A 166 26.65 -8.60 -9.26
C GLY A 166 25.27 -9.22 -9.04
N GLU A 167 24.44 -8.66 -8.16
CA GLU A 167 23.04 -9.07 -8.02
C GLU A 167 22.21 -8.65 -9.23
N VAL A 168 21.15 -9.43 -9.51
CA VAL A 168 20.13 -9.09 -10.50
C VAL A 168 18.87 -8.64 -9.79
N ASP A 169 18.55 -7.35 -9.91
CA ASP A 169 17.26 -6.80 -9.51
C ASP A 169 16.24 -7.04 -10.62
N ASP A 170 15.12 -7.68 -10.27
CA ASP A 170 13.97 -7.82 -11.16
C ASP A 170 12.72 -7.32 -10.43
N LYS A 171 12.02 -6.38 -11.08
CA LYS A 171 10.73 -5.84 -10.64
C LYS A 171 9.76 -6.91 -10.14
N TYR A 172 9.72 -8.08 -10.80
CA TYR A 172 8.77 -9.16 -10.52
C TYR A 172 9.20 -10.06 -9.35
N GLN A 173 10.44 -9.97 -8.86
CA GLN A 173 10.90 -10.62 -7.62
C GLN A 173 10.15 -10.14 -6.38
N TYR A 174 9.37 -9.07 -6.47
CA TYR A 174 8.60 -8.46 -5.38
C TYR A 174 7.09 -8.62 -5.56
N SER A 175 6.67 -9.55 -6.43
CA SER A 175 5.26 -9.95 -6.57
C SER A 175 4.87 -11.02 -5.54
N ALA A 176 3.58 -11.17 -5.28
CA ALA A 176 3.04 -12.32 -4.55
C ALA A 176 1.64 -12.66 -5.05
N GLU A 177 1.15 -13.84 -4.71
CA GLU A 177 -0.25 -14.22 -4.98
C GLU A 177 -1.19 -13.38 -4.10
N ASP A 178 -2.30 -12.90 -4.67
CA ASP A 178 -3.25 -12.02 -4.00
C ASP A 178 -3.72 -12.57 -2.65
N LYS A 179 -3.97 -13.90 -2.57
CA LYS A 179 -4.36 -14.55 -1.31
C LYS A 179 -3.34 -14.37 -0.19
N ASP A 180 -2.07 -14.16 -0.51
CA ASP A 180 -0.96 -14.04 0.46
C ASP A 180 -0.55 -12.58 0.70
N ILE A 181 -0.97 -11.63 -0.15
CA ILE A 181 -0.70 -10.20 0.04
C ILE A 181 -1.64 -9.65 1.13
N LYS A 182 -1.25 -9.86 2.40
CA LYS A 182 -1.96 -9.34 3.58
C LYS A 182 -1.31 -8.11 4.18
N VAL A 183 0.00 -8.17 4.40
CA VAL A 183 0.80 -7.08 4.94
C VAL A 183 2.16 -7.05 4.24
N HIS A 184 2.58 -5.89 3.77
CA HIS A 184 3.92 -5.66 3.24
C HIS A 184 4.32 -4.21 3.43
N GLY A 185 5.62 -3.92 3.39
CA GLY A 185 6.05 -2.57 3.70
C GLY A 185 7.54 -2.34 3.64
N TRP A 186 7.91 -1.19 4.18
CA TRP A 186 9.28 -0.68 4.23
C TRP A 186 9.60 -0.16 5.63
N ILE A 187 10.85 -0.28 6.03
CA ILE A 187 11.35 0.20 7.31
C ILE A 187 12.43 1.26 7.03
N SER A 188 12.32 2.38 7.74
CA SER A 188 13.36 3.39 7.77
C SER A 188 14.52 2.91 8.61
N ILE A 189 15.73 3.07 8.09
CA ILE A 189 16.97 2.72 8.76
C ILE A 189 17.84 3.96 8.73
N ASP A 190 18.05 4.55 9.90
CA ASP A 190 18.82 5.76 10.11
C ASP A 190 19.50 5.66 11.49
N ASP A 191 20.77 6.00 11.55
CA ASP A 191 21.56 5.93 12.79
C ASP A 191 21.13 6.99 13.82
N HIS A 192 20.46 8.04 13.36
CA HIS A 192 20.10 9.20 14.19
C HIS A 192 18.63 9.22 14.64
N SER A 193 17.75 8.46 13.98
CA SER A 193 16.31 8.42 14.28
C SER A 193 15.81 6.99 14.54
N PRO A 194 14.79 6.80 15.40
CA PRO A 194 14.20 5.48 15.59
C PRO A 194 13.63 4.94 14.26
N PRO A 195 13.75 3.63 13.98
CA PRO A 195 13.14 3.04 12.79
C PRO A 195 11.64 3.29 12.74
N VAL A 196 11.17 3.68 11.56
CA VAL A 196 9.76 3.92 11.23
C VAL A 196 9.34 2.91 10.17
N GLY A 197 8.31 2.13 10.46
CA GLY A 197 7.69 1.22 9.48
C GLY A 197 6.55 1.90 8.74
N PHE A 198 6.49 1.67 7.44
CA PHE A 198 5.38 2.01 6.55
C PHE A 198 4.81 0.72 5.98
N TRP A 199 3.57 0.39 6.33
CA TRP A 199 2.94 -0.89 5.99
C TRP A 199 1.65 -0.69 5.23
N MET A 200 1.52 -1.41 4.12
CA MET A 200 0.26 -1.60 3.41
C MET A 200 -0.42 -2.85 3.95
N ILE A 201 -1.64 -2.69 4.44
CA ILE A 201 -2.47 -3.78 4.94
C ILE A 201 -3.68 -3.95 4.04
N THR A 202 -3.84 -5.18 3.52
CA THR A 202 -4.96 -5.59 2.68
C THR A 202 -5.82 -6.60 3.44
N PRO A 203 -6.93 -6.15 4.05
CA PRO A 203 -7.77 -7.01 4.90
C PRO A 203 -8.71 -7.94 4.11
N SER A 204 -8.98 -7.64 2.83
CA SER A 204 -9.88 -8.39 1.96
C SER A 204 -9.39 -8.39 0.51
N ASP A 205 -9.74 -9.43 -0.24
CA ASP A 205 -9.46 -9.57 -1.68
C ASP A 205 -10.69 -9.29 -2.55
N GLU A 206 -11.85 -8.95 -1.97
CA GLU A 206 -13.14 -8.79 -2.68
C GLU A 206 -13.12 -7.70 -3.78
N PHE A 207 -12.19 -6.76 -3.65
CA PHE A 207 -12.00 -5.68 -4.60
C PHE A 207 -10.96 -6.00 -5.68
N ARG A 208 -10.19 -7.08 -5.54
CA ARG A 208 -9.17 -7.52 -6.49
C ARG A 208 -9.78 -8.32 -7.64
N MET A 209 -9.01 -8.49 -8.70
CA MET A 209 -9.44 -9.19 -9.91
C MET A 209 -8.47 -10.29 -10.28
N GLY A 210 -8.98 -11.43 -10.77
CA GLY A 210 -8.16 -12.56 -11.23
C GLY A 210 -8.10 -13.75 -10.28
N GLY A 211 -8.72 -13.64 -9.09
CA GLY A 211 -8.82 -14.74 -8.12
C GLY A 211 -7.57 -14.91 -7.25
N PRO A 212 -7.59 -15.86 -6.29
CA PRO A 212 -6.60 -15.93 -5.21
C PRO A 212 -5.16 -16.17 -5.67
N PHE A 213 -4.95 -16.89 -6.78
CA PHE A 213 -3.62 -17.21 -7.32
C PHE A 213 -3.10 -16.17 -8.32
N LYS A 214 -3.87 -15.11 -8.58
CA LYS A 214 -3.40 -13.97 -9.36
C LYS A 214 -2.18 -13.39 -8.66
N GLN A 215 -1.09 -13.20 -9.40
CA GLN A 215 0.09 -12.53 -8.87
C GLN A 215 0.05 -11.03 -9.18
N ASP A 216 0.41 -10.25 -8.16
CA ASP A 216 0.48 -8.80 -8.26
C ASP A 216 1.66 -8.22 -7.49
N LEU A 217 2.01 -7.00 -7.89
CA LEU A 217 3.18 -6.29 -7.36
C LEU A 217 2.87 -5.73 -5.98
N THR A 218 3.83 -5.89 -5.05
CA THR A 218 3.70 -5.39 -3.67
C THR A 218 4.62 -4.20 -3.40
N SER A 219 5.91 -4.31 -3.75
CA SER A 219 6.91 -3.25 -3.58
C SER A 219 7.90 -3.21 -4.75
N HIS A 220 8.70 -2.14 -4.85
CA HIS A 220 9.78 -1.98 -5.84
C HIS A 220 10.98 -1.21 -5.30
N VAL A 221 12.12 -1.37 -5.97
CA VAL A 221 13.28 -0.47 -5.86
C VAL A 221 12.89 1.00 -5.99
N GLY A 222 13.56 1.88 -5.24
CA GLY A 222 13.19 3.28 -5.09
C GLY A 222 12.03 3.42 -4.11
N PRO A 223 12.29 3.10 -2.82
CA PRO A 223 11.39 2.43 -1.89
C PRO A 223 9.91 2.71 -2.14
N THR A 224 9.30 1.89 -2.98
CA THR A 224 7.90 2.07 -3.40
C THR A 224 7.08 0.93 -2.82
N SER A 225 5.97 1.27 -2.15
CA SER A 225 4.95 0.33 -1.71
C SER A 225 3.69 0.50 -2.56
N LEU A 226 3.13 -0.61 -3.03
CA LEU A 226 2.00 -0.66 -3.95
C LEU A 226 0.85 -1.47 -3.37
N THR A 227 -0.36 -1.19 -3.83
CA THR A 227 -1.44 -2.17 -3.82
C THR A 227 -2.19 -2.13 -5.14
N MET A 228 -2.23 -3.28 -5.78
CA MET A 228 -2.92 -3.50 -7.05
C MET A 228 -4.37 -3.89 -6.77
N PHE A 229 -5.31 -3.23 -7.45
CA PHE A 229 -6.74 -3.58 -7.45
C PHE A 229 -7.13 -4.30 -8.75
N SER A 230 -6.45 -3.96 -9.84
CA SER A 230 -6.55 -4.62 -11.15
C SER A 230 -5.20 -4.51 -11.85
N SER A 231 -4.76 -5.56 -12.52
CA SER A 231 -3.55 -5.53 -13.35
C SER A 231 -3.55 -6.58 -14.46
N HIS A 232 -2.90 -6.25 -15.58
CA HIS A 232 -2.55 -7.20 -16.65
C HIS A 232 -1.34 -8.08 -16.30
N HIS A 233 -0.69 -7.90 -15.15
CA HIS A 233 0.51 -8.67 -14.82
C HIS A 233 0.15 -10.17 -14.74
N TYR A 234 1.03 -11.02 -15.28
CA TYR A 234 0.95 -12.49 -15.29
C TYR A 234 -0.18 -13.13 -16.12
N VAL A 235 -1.31 -12.45 -16.33
CA VAL A 235 -2.47 -13.01 -17.05
C VAL A 235 -2.72 -12.32 -18.40
N GLY A 236 -2.12 -11.14 -18.60
CA GLY A 236 -2.29 -10.34 -19.81
C GLY A 236 -3.68 -9.73 -19.92
N LYS A 237 -4.06 -9.34 -21.15
CA LYS A 237 -5.29 -8.58 -21.44
C LYS A 237 -6.59 -9.33 -21.15
N LYS A 238 -6.57 -10.57 -20.67
CA LYS A 238 -7.80 -11.31 -20.33
C LYS A 238 -8.34 -10.95 -18.93
N VAL A 239 -7.48 -10.43 -18.05
CA VAL A 239 -7.85 -9.92 -16.74
C VAL A 239 -7.64 -8.42 -16.77
N GLY A 240 -8.64 -7.63 -16.39
CA GLY A 240 -8.63 -6.17 -16.51
C GLY A 240 -10.04 -5.61 -16.57
N LEU A 241 -10.21 -4.32 -16.27
CA LEU A 241 -11.52 -3.67 -16.28
C LEU A 241 -11.80 -3.17 -17.70
N LYS A 242 -12.35 -4.08 -18.52
CA LYS A 242 -12.85 -3.76 -19.85
C LYS A 242 -14.31 -3.41 -19.79
N PHE A 243 -14.68 -2.31 -20.42
CA PHE A 243 -16.05 -1.84 -20.43
C PHE A 243 -16.42 -1.35 -21.83
N GLN A 244 -17.64 -1.67 -22.24
CA GLN A 244 -18.19 -1.27 -23.53
C GLN A 244 -18.70 0.18 -23.50
N GLU A 245 -18.97 0.71 -24.69
CA GLU A 245 -19.68 1.98 -24.83
C GLU A 245 -21.05 1.90 -24.18
N GLY A 246 -21.40 2.93 -23.39
CA GLY A 246 -22.64 2.98 -22.63
C GLY A 246 -22.74 2.05 -21.42
N GLU A 247 -21.74 1.20 -21.16
CA GLU A 247 -21.78 0.27 -20.02
C GLU A 247 -21.78 1.02 -18.68
N VAL A 248 -22.84 0.82 -17.89
CA VAL A 248 -23.04 1.43 -16.57
C VAL A 248 -22.57 0.47 -15.49
N TRP A 249 -21.75 0.97 -14.57
CA TRP A 249 -21.35 0.21 -13.40
C TRP A 249 -20.86 1.11 -12.28
N LYS A 250 -20.87 0.57 -11.06
CA LYS A 250 -20.29 1.21 -9.88
C LYS A 250 -19.58 0.17 -9.05
N LYS A 251 -18.33 0.43 -8.67
CA LYS A 251 -17.52 -0.49 -7.86
C LYS A 251 -16.71 0.28 -6.83
N VAL A 252 -16.55 -0.32 -5.66
CA VAL A 252 -15.63 0.15 -4.62
C VAL A 252 -14.33 -0.65 -4.69
N PHE A 253 -13.20 0.05 -4.66
CA PHE A 253 -11.86 -0.53 -4.62
C PHE A 253 -11.20 -0.21 -3.28
N GLY A 254 -10.76 -1.24 -2.58
CA GLY A 254 -10.36 -1.16 -1.19
C GLY A 254 -11.54 -1.48 -0.25
N PRO A 255 -11.40 -1.19 1.04
CA PRO A 255 -10.35 -0.38 1.65
C PRO A 255 -9.03 -1.14 1.88
N VAL A 256 -7.93 -0.39 1.83
CA VAL A 256 -6.61 -0.79 2.35
C VAL A 256 -6.21 0.16 3.47
N PHE A 257 -5.37 -0.29 4.39
CA PHE A 257 -4.90 0.52 5.51
C PHE A 257 -3.40 0.75 5.42
N ILE A 258 -3.01 2.02 5.52
CA ILE A 258 -1.62 2.42 5.65
C ILE A 258 -1.35 2.51 7.15
N TYR A 259 -0.55 1.59 7.67
CA TYR A 259 -0.14 1.57 9.06
C TYR A 259 1.29 2.09 9.22
N LEU A 260 1.47 2.98 10.19
CA LEU A 260 2.74 3.58 10.55
C LEU A 260 3.09 3.15 11.97
N HIS A 261 4.34 2.76 12.19
CA HIS A 261 4.84 2.49 13.53
C HIS A 261 6.25 3.04 13.70
N ALA A 262 6.64 3.33 14.93
CA ALA A 262 8.01 3.70 15.26
C ALA A 262 8.50 2.84 16.42
N ALA A 263 9.71 2.28 16.32
CA ALA A 263 10.29 1.55 17.45
C ALA A 263 10.66 2.49 18.60
N ALA A 264 10.57 1.97 19.82
CA ALA A 264 11.21 2.57 20.97
C ALA A 264 12.74 2.43 20.84
N ARG A 265 13.47 3.53 21.05
CA ARG A 265 14.93 3.52 21.07
C ARG A 265 15.40 2.97 22.42
N ASN A 266 15.53 1.65 22.54
CA ASN A 266 16.07 1.06 23.77
C ASN A 266 17.56 1.37 23.90
N SER A 267 18.01 1.73 25.11
CA SER A 267 19.42 2.00 25.46
C SER A 267 20.37 0.83 25.16
N ALA A 268 19.84 -0.40 25.03
CA ALA A 268 20.56 -1.61 24.62
C ALA A 268 20.89 -1.70 23.12
N ASN A 269 20.31 -0.83 22.28
CA ASN A 269 20.50 -0.81 20.82
C ASN A 269 21.38 0.36 20.33
N LYS A 270 22.06 1.09 21.23
CA LYS A 270 23.10 2.06 20.82
C LYS A 270 24.22 1.30 20.09
N GLY A 271 24.34 1.48 18.78
CA GLY A 271 25.42 0.93 17.96
C GLY A 271 25.21 -0.49 17.42
N LYS A 272 24.01 -1.09 17.58
CA LYS A 272 23.70 -2.38 16.95
C LYS A 272 22.96 -2.15 15.63
N ARG A 273 23.57 -2.58 14.52
CA ARG A 273 22.98 -2.62 13.18
C ARG A 273 21.66 -3.41 13.26
N VAL A 274 20.57 -2.88 12.72
CA VAL A 274 19.28 -3.59 12.66
C VAL A 274 19.50 -4.91 11.91
N THR A 275 19.34 -6.04 12.60
CA THR A 275 19.44 -7.39 12.01
C THR A 275 18.07 -7.88 11.58
N SER A 276 18.00 -8.87 10.68
CA SER A 276 16.75 -9.51 10.25
C SER A 276 15.88 -10.01 11.42
N GLY A 277 16.50 -10.47 12.51
CA GLY A 277 15.79 -10.90 13.73
C GLY A 277 15.06 -9.77 14.47
N SER A 278 15.62 -8.55 14.48
CA SER A 278 14.94 -7.37 15.04
C SER A 278 13.74 -6.91 14.21
N VAL A 279 13.65 -7.30 12.93
CA VAL A 279 12.54 -6.96 12.03
C VAL A 279 11.28 -7.78 12.32
N SER A 280 11.41 -9.02 12.79
CA SER A 280 10.25 -9.88 13.12
C SER A 280 9.38 -9.30 14.26
N ALA A 281 9.97 -8.54 15.18
CA ALA A 281 9.24 -7.87 16.27
C ALA A 281 8.41 -6.65 15.80
N PHE A 282 8.68 -6.12 14.60
CA PHE A 282 7.95 -4.97 14.03
C PHE A 282 6.61 -5.35 13.39
N LEU A 283 6.34 -6.63 13.17
CA LEU A 283 5.14 -7.13 12.48
C LEU A 283 3.98 -7.52 13.43
N LEU A 284 4.01 -7.10 14.69
CA LEU A 284 2.88 -7.28 15.62
C LEU A 284 1.79 -6.25 15.31
N ILE A 285 0.93 -6.57 14.33
CA ILE A 285 -0.31 -5.85 14.05
C ILE A 285 -1.45 -6.60 14.74
N SER A 286 -2.21 -5.92 15.60
CA SER A 286 -3.31 -6.57 16.32
C SER A 286 -4.54 -6.73 15.42
N LYS A 287 -5.33 -7.79 15.61
CA LYS A 287 -6.63 -7.95 14.90
C LYS A 287 -7.60 -6.79 15.17
N THR A 288 -7.44 -6.07 16.28
CA THR A 288 -8.22 -4.87 16.62
C THR A 288 -7.88 -3.67 15.74
N ASP A 289 -6.64 -3.56 15.25
CA ASP A 289 -6.22 -2.52 14.30
C ASP A 289 -6.88 -2.70 12.91
N LEU A 290 -7.40 -3.90 12.64
CA LEU A 290 -8.08 -4.27 11.41
C LEU A 290 -9.60 -4.08 11.47
N GLN A 291 -10.19 -3.71 12.63
CA GLN A 291 -11.63 -3.50 12.72
C GLN A 291 -12.03 -2.21 12.01
N PHE A 292 -12.83 -2.34 10.95
CA PHE A 292 -13.14 -1.28 10.01
C PHE A 292 -14.44 -0.54 10.38
N PRO A 293 -14.45 0.79 10.52
CA PRO A 293 -15.70 1.55 10.48
C PRO A 293 -16.21 1.63 9.03
N LEU A 294 -17.17 0.78 8.66
CA LEU A 294 -17.69 0.76 7.29
C LEU A 294 -18.51 2.04 7.01
N PRO A 295 -18.08 2.93 6.08
CA PRO A 295 -18.87 4.08 5.64
C PRO A 295 -20.16 3.60 4.97
N ARG A 296 -21.17 4.48 4.89
CA ARG A 296 -22.49 4.13 4.28
C ARG A 296 -22.38 3.64 2.83
N SER A 297 -21.31 3.99 2.13
CA SER A 297 -21.05 3.57 0.75
C SER A 297 -20.45 2.16 0.61
N LEU A 298 -20.03 1.54 1.72
CA LEU A 298 -19.52 0.17 1.77
C LEU A 298 -20.62 -0.75 2.33
N ILE A 299 -20.74 -1.94 1.76
CA ILE A 299 -21.66 -2.97 2.27
C ILE A 299 -21.20 -3.35 3.67
N ARG A 300 -22.12 -3.35 4.65
CA ARG A 300 -21.74 -3.63 6.04
C ARG A 300 -21.63 -5.14 6.27
N ALA A 301 -20.81 -5.57 7.22
CA ALA A 301 -20.68 -6.99 7.61
C ALA A 301 -22.04 -7.71 7.78
N LYS A 302 -23.02 -7.03 8.38
CA LYS A 302 -24.39 -7.53 8.58
C LYS A 302 -25.23 -7.72 7.30
N GLU A 303 -24.76 -7.20 6.17
CA GLU A 303 -25.40 -7.28 4.85
C GLU A 303 -24.70 -8.32 3.95
N PHE A 304 -23.61 -8.95 4.42
CA PHE A 304 -22.98 -10.07 3.73
C PHE A 304 -23.64 -11.40 4.09
N SER A 305 -23.72 -12.28 3.10
CA SER A 305 -24.13 -13.67 3.26
C SER A 305 -22.94 -14.59 3.02
N SER A 306 -22.84 -15.67 3.80
CA SER A 306 -21.80 -16.70 3.62
C SER A 306 -22.41 -17.95 3.01
N PHE A 307 -21.75 -18.52 2.00
CA PHE A 307 -22.07 -19.87 1.52
C PHE A 307 -21.13 -20.87 2.21
N LEU A 308 -21.71 -21.82 2.95
CA LEU A 308 -20.98 -22.90 3.61
C LEU A 308 -21.35 -24.21 2.91
N TRP A 309 -20.35 -24.82 2.27
CA TRP A 309 -20.51 -26.10 1.60
C TRP A 309 -19.24 -26.93 1.74
N ASN A 310 -19.40 -28.24 1.90
CA ASN A 310 -18.28 -29.17 2.00
C ASN A 310 -18.04 -29.83 0.63
N HIS A 311 -16.95 -29.46 -0.05
CA HIS A 311 -16.54 -30.12 -1.28
C HIS A 311 -15.81 -31.42 -0.93
N ARG A 312 -16.51 -32.56 -1.03
CA ARG A 312 -15.88 -33.89 -1.01
C ARG A 312 -15.67 -34.36 -2.44
N SER A 313 -14.42 -34.54 -2.85
CA SER A 313 -14.12 -35.35 -4.02
C SER A 313 -14.44 -36.81 -3.70
N GLN A 314 -15.36 -37.43 -4.44
CA GLN A 314 -15.44 -38.89 -4.47
C GLN A 314 -14.22 -39.41 -5.25
N SER A 315 -13.24 -39.95 -4.53
CA SER A 315 -12.20 -40.77 -5.14
C SER A 315 -12.82 -42.10 -5.57
N TYR A 316 -12.92 -42.36 -6.86
CA TYR A 316 -13.13 -43.72 -7.36
C TYR A 316 -11.82 -44.50 -7.15
N THR A 317 -11.73 -45.27 -6.07
CA THR A 317 -10.72 -46.32 -5.92
C THR A 317 -11.17 -47.54 -6.71
N SER A 318 -10.40 -47.92 -7.73
CA SER A 318 -10.46 -49.26 -8.32
C SER A 318 -10.24 -50.29 -7.22
N ILE A 319 -11.16 -51.26 -7.12
CA ILE A 319 -11.11 -52.36 -6.18
C ILE A 319 -9.93 -53.26 -6.56
N GLU A 320 -8.81 -53.14 -5.86
CA GLU A 320 -7.89 -54.27 -5.67
C GLU A 320 -8.01 -54.77 -4.24
N LYS A 321 -8.12 -56.09 -4.14
CA LYS A 321 -8.56 -56.87 -2.99
C LYS A 321 -7.78 -56.57 -1.71
N GLU A 322 -8.55 -56.49 -0.63
CA GLU A 322 -8.09 -56.51 0.76
C GLU A 322 -7.10 -57.66 1.04
N VAL A 323 -6.03 -57.34 1.78
CA VAL A 323 -5.53 -58.23 2.84
C VAL A 323 -5.45 -57.41 4.13
N HIS A 324 -6.17 -57.92 5.11
CA HIS A 324 -6.47 -57.42 6.46
C HIS A 324 -5.24 -57.33 7.39
N ARG A 325 -5.09 -56.24 8.17
CA ARG A 325 -5.23 -56.19 9.66
C ARG A 325 -4.61 -54.92 10.31
N PRO A 326 -5.03 -54.54 11.54
CA PRO A 326 -5.31 -53.15 11.94
C PRO A 326 -4.34 -52.58 12.99
N THR A 327 -4.30 -51.24 13.13
CA THR A 327 -4.05 -50.61 14.44
C THR A 327 -4.59 -49.18 14.52
N GLU A 328 -5.04 -48.87 15.72
CA GLU A 328 -5.88 -47.76 16.18
C GLU A 328 -5.18 -46.39 16.36
N TYR A 329 -6.00 -45.41 16.79
CA TYR A 329 -5.75 -44.11 17.44
C TYR A 329 -5.66 -42.86 16.53
N LEU A 330 -6.18 -41.68 16.88
CA LEU A 330 -7.26 -41.20 17.75
C LEU A 330 -7.36 -39.68 17.49
N LEU A 331 -8.58 -39.18 17.29
CA LEU A 331 -8.94 -37.76 17.43
C LEU A 331 -8.65 -37.26 18.86
N LYS A 332 -7.84 -36.20 19.02
CA LYS A 332 -7.96 -35.12 20.03
C LYS A 332 -6.69 -34.26 20.08
N ARG A 333 -6.83 -32.94 19.82
CA ARG A 333 -6.45 -31.85 20.76
C ARG A 333 -6.76 -30.48 20.16
N ILE A 334 -7.92 -29.95 20.56
CA ILE A 334 -8.20 -28.52 20.69
C ILE A 334 -8.00 -28.18 22.18
N PHE A 335 -7.46 -26.98 22.45
CA PHE A 335 -7.28 -26.28 23.73
C PHE A 335 -5.92 -26.38 24.48
N GLY A 336 -5.40 -25.21 24.83
CA GLY A 336 -4.20 -24.91 25.65
C GLY A 336 -3.16 -24.12 24.84
N LEU A 337 -2.90 -22.84 25.04
CA LEU A 337 -2.43 -22.25 26.29
C LEU A 337 -2.84 -20.77 26.43
N ALA A 338 -3.16 -20.40 27.67
CA ALA A 338 -3.46 -19.05 28.13
C ALA A 338 -2.23 -18.41 28.79
N PHE A 339 -2.23 -17.07 28.82
CA PHE A 339 -1.53 -16.17 29.75
C PHE A 339 0.00 -16.27 29.92
N LEU A 340 0.68 -15.24 29.40
CA LEU A 340 1.72 -14.51 30.13
C LEU A 340 1.50 -13.01 29.85
N MET A 341 0.77 -12.34 30.73
CA MET A 341 0.83 -10.88 30.85
C MET A 341 2.13 -10.54 31.57
N GLY A 342 3.02 -9.82 30.89
CA GLY A 342 4.19 -9.20 31.46
C GLY A 342 4.28 -7.77 30.94
N ASP A 343 3.99 -6.82 31.82
CA ASP A 343 4.32 -5.39 31.80
C ASP A 343 4.32 -4.68 30.44
N ALA A 344 3.16 -4.10 30.12
CA ALA A 344 3.06 -3.04 29.14
C ALA A 344 3.75 -1.77 29.69
N ALA A 345 4.93 -1.48 29.16
CA ALA A 345 5.52 -0.15 29.29
C ALA A 345 4.61 0.90 28.61
N PRO A 346 4.49 2.12 29.15
CA PRO A 346 3.61 3.14 28.58
C PRO A 346 4.09 3.52 27.17
N TYR A 347 3.27 3.22 26.16
CA TYR A 347 3.46 3.73 24.80
C TYR A 347 3.36 5.26 24.84
N ALA A 348 4.47 5.93 24.49
CA ALA A 348 4.48 7.36 24.29
C ALA A 348 3.58 7.72 23.09
N GLU A 349 2.49 8.42 23.35
CA GLU A 349 1.63 9.01 22.32
C GLU A 349 2.45 9.90 21.39
N LYS A 350 2.52 9.54 20.10
CA LYS A 350 3.06 10.42 19.07
C LYS A 350 1.92 10.81 18.14
N ASN A 351 1.54 12.08 18.21
CA ASN A 351 0.47 12.66 17.40
C ASN A 351 0.82 12.61 15.91
N LEU A 352 -0.13 12.15 15.11
CA LEU A 352 -0.10 12.19 13.64
C LEU A 352 -0.67 13.55 13.21
N SER A 353 0.12 14.38 12.51
CA SER A 353 -0.34 15.67 11.96
C SER A 353 -0.45 15.59 10.44
N PHE A 354 -1.60 15.98 9.88
CA PHE A 354 -1.80 16.13 8.44
C PHE A 354 -2.03 17.60 8.11
N ASN A 355 -1.16 18.18 7.28
CA ASN A 355 -1.44 19.44 6.60
C ASN A 355 -2.10 19.13 5.25
N ILE A 356 -3.38 19.45 5.12
CA ILE A 356 -4.09 19.46 3.84
C ILE A 356 -4.22 20.94 3.45
N GLU A 357 -3.19 21.49 2.79
CA GLU A 357 -3.31 22.79 2.14
C GLU A 357 -3.97 22.60 0.76
N ALA A 358 -5.23 22.99 0.62
CA ALA A 358 -5.81 23.26 -0.68
C ALA A 358 -5.32 24.64 -1.13
N LYS A 359 -4.24 24.71 -1.92
CA LYS A 359 -3.80 25.97 -2.52
C LYS A 359 -4.74 26.34 -3.68
N PRO A 360 -5.39 27.51 -3.65
CA PRO A 360 -6.02 28.07 -4.85
C PRO A 360 -4.92 28.34 -5.88
N GLN A 361 -5.16 27.98 -7.14
CA GLN A 361 -4.33 28.43 -8.25
C GLN A 361 -4.34 29.96 -8.29
N SER A 362 -3.20 30.59 -8.09
CA SER A 362 -2.95 31.96 -8.54
C SER A 362 -1.51 32.09 -9.05
N ASN A 363 -1.39 32.85 -10.12
CA ASN A 363 -0.20 33.03 -10.94
C ASN A 363 1.08 33.38 -10.16
N SER A 364 2.19 32.93 -10.73
CA SER A 364 3.59 33.16 -10.35
C SER A 364 3.91 34.57 -9.79
N ILE A 365 4.79 34.63 -8.79
CA ILE A 365 6.08 35.34 -8.77
C ILE A 365 6.90 34.82 -7.57
N SER A 366 8.13 34.40 -7.83
CA SER A 366 9.15 34.02 -6.86
C SER A 366 9.79 35.26 -6.23
N LEU A 367 10.08 35.25 -4.93
CA LEU A 367 11.21 35.98 -4.30
C LEU A 367 11.52 35.37 -2.92
N VAL A 368 12.78 35.03 -2.70
CA VAL A 368 13.47 34.67 -1.43
C VAL A 368 14.74 35.55 -1.41
N PRO A 369 15.42 35.89 -0.29
CA PRO A 369 15.19 35.63 1.15
C PRO A 369 15.23 36.91 2.04
N GLN A 370 14.96 36.77 3.35
CA GLN A 370 15.93 37.22 4.35
C GLN A 370 15.71 36.61 5.74
N THR A 371 16.81 36.10 6.29
CA THR A 371 17.05 35.67 7.66
C THR A 371 16.96 36.83 8.65
N LYS A 372 16.47 36.56 9.87
CA LYS A 372 17.06 37.09 11.11
C LYS A 372 16.55 36.34 12.34
N PHE A 373 17.50 35.78 13.07
CA PHE A 373 17.39 35.37 14.47
C PHE A 373 17.06 36.57 15.35
N GLN A 374 16.16 36.40 16.33
CA GLN A 374 16.26 37.09 17.62
C GLN A 374 15.68 36.20 18.72
N SER A 375 16.57 35.78 19.62
CA SER A 375 16.24 35.18 20.91
C SER A 375 15.89 36.28 21.90
N SER A 376 14.76 36.20 22.57
CA SER A 376 14.52 36.92 23.83
C SER A 376 14.13 35.91 24.91
N LYS A 377 15.02 35.76 25.89
CA LYS A 377 14.75 35.13 27.19
C LYS A 377 13.93 36.12 28.02
N VAL A 378 12.82 35.65 28.59
CA VAL A 378 12.14 36.31 29.72
C VAL A 378 11.82 35.26 30.77
N LYS A 379 12.42 35.43 31.95
CA LYS A 379 12.08 34.93 33.31
C LYS A 379 13.31 35.31 34.16
N GLY A 380 13.22 35.89 35.33
CA GLY A 380 12.12 36.15 36.26
C GLY A 380 12.80 36.49 37.58
N SER A 381 12.29 37.50 38.26
CA SER A 381 12.72 38.02 39.56
C SER A 381 12.58 37.03 40.71
N ALA A 382 13.31 37.37 41.78
CA ALA A 382 13.38 36.80 43.14
C ALA A 382 14.32 35.60 43.31
#